data_AF-A0A343TK19-F1
#
_entry.id   AF-A0A343TK19-F1
#
_cell.length_a   1.000
_cell.length_b   1.000
_cell.length_c   1.000
_cell.angle_alpha   90.00
_cell.angle_beta   90.00
_cell.angle_gamma   90.00
#
_symmetry.space_group_name_H-M   'P 1'
#
loop_
_entity.id
_entity.type
_entity.pdbx_description
1 polymer ?
#
loop_
_entity_poly.entity_id
_entity_poly.type
_entity_poly.pdbx_seq_one_letter_code
_entity_poly.pdbx_strand_id
1 'polypeptide(L)' 'MAQFVVSGRFQTREDKQAFERAIDAENESVAREHVFSQFGSEHGLKRMQVEIEEVRAQ' A
#
# COMPACT_ATOMS: atom_id res chain seq x y z
N MET A 1 4.09 8.54 -16.46
CA MET A 1 3.62 7.62 -15.41
C MET A 1 4.55 6.43 -15.39
N ALA A 2 4.87 5.93 -14.20
CA ALA A 2 5.71 4.77 -14.00
C ALA A 2 4.98 3.77 -13.09
N GLN A 3 5.35 2.50 -13.18
CA GLN A 3 4.81 1.47 -12.32
C GLN A 3 5.71 1.28 -11.11
N PHE A 4 5.10 1.18 -9.94
CA PHE A 4 5.77 0.94 -8.67
C PHE A 4 5.21 -0.31 -8.02
N VAL A 5 6.08 -1.12 -7.41
CA VAL A 5 5.69 -2.21 -6.53
C VAL A 5 5.82 -1.73 -5.09
N VAL A 6 4.70 -1.72 -4.38
CA VAL A 6 4.63 -1.36 -2.96
C VAL A 6 4.33 -2.61 -2.16
N SER A 7 5.17 -2.89 -1.16
CA SER A 7 5.00 -4.03 -0.25
C SER A 7 4.96 -3.56 1.21
N GLY A 8 4.30 -4.36 2.04
CA GLY A 8 4.15 -4.06 3.45
C GLY A 8 3.22 -5.03 4.14
N ARG A 9 2.64 -4.59 5.26
CA ARG A 9 1.69 -5.36 6.06
C ARG A 9 0.49 -4.53 6.45
N PHE A 10 -0.65 -5.16 6.64
CA PHE A 10 -1.84 -4.52 7.17
C PHE A 10 -2.45 -5.32 8.32
N GLN A 11 -3.08 -4.64 9.26
CA GLN A 11 -3.77 -5.27 10.39
C GLN A 11 -5.06 -5.91 9.92
N THR A 12 -5.24 -7.17 10.27
CA THR A 12 -6.50 -7.90 10.19
C THR A 12 -7.13 -7.98 11.58
N ARG A 13 -8.24 -8.71 11.72
CA ARG A 13 -8.89 -8.90 13.03
C ARG A 13 -8.02 -9.69 14.01
N GLU A 14 -7.15 -10.56 13.52
CA GLU A 14 -6.42 -11.52 14.35
C GLU A 14 -4.90 -11.35 14.28
N ASP A 15 -4.35 -10.86 13.16
CA ASP A 15 -2.90 -10.71 12.95
C ASP A 15 -2.56 -9.60 11.93
N LYS A 16 -1.26 -9.37 11.66
CA LYS A 16 -0.76 -8.58 10.52
C LYS A 16 -0.55 -9.48 9.30
N GLN A 17 -1.16 -9.14 8.17
CA GLN A 17 -0.99 -9.85 6.91
C GLN A 17 -0.11 -9.06 5.94
N ALA A 18 0.82 -9.72 5.25
CA ALA A 18 1.64 -9.10 4.22
C ALA A 18 0.86 -8.84 2.93
N PHE A 19 1.29 -7.82 2.18
CA PHE A 19 0.76 -7.50 0.87
C PHE A 19 1.85 -7.04 -0.09
N GLU A 20 1.56 -7.17 -1.38
CA GLU A 20 2.30 -6.56 -2.48
C GLU A 20 1.29 -6.05 -3.51
N ARG A 21 1.52 -4.84 -4.03
CA ARG A 21 0.66 -4.17 -5.02
C ARG A 21 1.49 -3.44 -6.07
N ALA A 22 1.15 -3.65 -7.33
CA ALA A 22 1.62 -2.82 -8.43
C ALA A 22 0.71 -1.60 -8.58
N ILE A 23 1.29 -0.41 -8.59
CA ILE A 23 0.60 0.88 -8.62
C ILE A 23 1.22 1.74 -9.72
N ASP A 24 0.39 2.23 -10.63
CA ASP A 24 0.80 3.28 -11.56
C ASP A 24 0.72 4.63 -10.86
N ALA A 25 1.84 5.35 -10.83
CA ALA A 25 1.95 6.63 -10.15
C ALA A 25 2.95 7.57 -10.85
N GLU A 26 2.93 8.85 -10.44
CA GLU A 26 3.90 9.84 -10.90
C GLU A 26 5.26 9.72 -10.20
N ASN A 27 5.26 9.24 -8.95
CA ASN A 27 6.44 9.03 -8.13
C ASN A 27 6.12 8.09 -6.94
N GLU A 28 7.14 7.70 -6.18
CA GLU A 28 6.97 6.80 -5.03
C GLU A 28 6.03 7.32 -3.94
N SER A 29 6.01 8.64 -3.70
CA SER A 29 5.14 9.23 -2.68
C SER A 29 3.67 9.08 -3.08
N VAL A 30 3.37 9.36 -4.34
CA VAL A 30 2.03 9.12 -4.91
C VAL A 30 1.69 7.63 -4.88
N ALA A 31 2.62 6.73 -5.21
CA ALA A 31 2.38 5.29 -5.12
C ALA A 31 1.97 4.84 -3.69
N ARG A 32 2.64 5.37 -2.66
CA ARG A 32 2.29 5.11 -1.24
C ARG A 32 0.87 5.60 -0.90
N GLU A 33 0.53 6.81 -1.32
CA GLU A 33 -0.80 7.39 -1.06
C GLU A 33 -1.93 6.62 -1.76
N HIS A 34 -1.67 6.10 -2.96
CA HIS A 34 -2.60 5.22 -3.66
C HIS A 34 -2.87 3.94 -2.87
N VAL A 35 -1.82 3.30 -2.32
CA VAL A 35 -1.99 2.12 -1.46
C VAL A 35 -2.86 2.43 -0.25
N PHE A 36 -2.59 3.50 0.49
CA PHE A 36 -3.43 3.87 1.63
C PHE A 36 -4.89 4.13 1.23
N SER A 37 -5.11 4.79 0.09
CA SER A 37 -6.45 5.06 -0.43
C SER A 37 -7.19 3.78 -0.83
N GLN A 38 -6.52 2.85 -1.52
CA GLN A 38 -7.11 1.57 -1.92
C GLN A 38 -7.47 0.70 -0.72
N PHE A 39 -6.57 0.52 0.25
CA PHE A 39 -6.85 -0.25 1.46
C PHE A 39 -7.95 0.39 2.32
N GLY A 40 -8.03 1.72 2.35
CA GLY A 40 -9.14 2.44 2.98
C GLY A 40 -10.47 2.19 2.28
N SER A 41 -10.50 2.21 0.94
CA SER A 41 -11.72 2.03 0.15
C SER A 41 -12.22 0.58 0.10
N GLU A 42 -11.32 -0.38 -0.08
CA GLU A 42 -11.67 -1.80 -0.28
C GLU A 42 -11.90 -2.54 1.04
N HIS A 43 -11.15 -2.16 2.09
CA HIS A 43 -11.12 -2.89 3.35
C HIS A 43 -11.50 -2.03 4.57
N GLY A 44 -11.76 -0.73 4.40
CA GLY A 44 -12.09 0.17 5.51
C GLY A 44 -10.94 0.39 6.49
N LEU A 45 -9.70 0.11 6.09
CA LEU A 45 -8.54 0.20 6.96
C LEU A 45 -8.11 1.65 7.15
N LYS A 46 -7.76 2.01 8.39
CA LYS A 46 -7.14 3.30 8.68
C LYS A 46 -5.67 3.28 8.27
N ARG A 47 -5.10 4.45 7.95
CA ARG A 47 -3.67 4.58 7.59
C ARG A 47 -2.74 3.95 8.62
N MET A 48 -3.03 4.09 9.92
CA MET A 48 -2.23 3.49 11.00
C MET A 48 -2.28 1.96 11.06
N GLN A 49 -3.24 1.35 10.36
CA GLN A 49 -3.40 -0.11 10.28
C GLN A 49 -2.68 -0.69 9.06
N VAL A 50 -2.04 0.14 8.24
CA VAL A 50 -1.26 -0.27 7.07
C VAL A 50 0.16 0.24 7.25
N GLU A 51 1.13 -0.65 7.15
CA GLU A 51 2.56 -0.39 7.30
C GLU A 51 3.23 -0.70 5.96
N ILE A 52 3.77 0.32 5.30
CA ILE A 52 4.51 0.17 4.05
C ILE A 52 5.97 -0.05 4.40
N GLU A 53 6.53 -1.18 3.98
CA GLU A 53 7.94 -1.54 4.23
C GLU A 53 8.81 -1.06 3.07
N GLU A 54 8.34 -1.20 1.83
CA GLU A 54 9.15 -0.92 0.65
C GLU A 54 8.33 -0.40 -0.53
N VAL A 55 8.98 0.45 -1.33
CA VAL A 55 8.48 0.92 -2.62
C VAL A 55 9.62 0.83 -3.62
N ARG A 56 9.41 0.10 -4.72
CA ARG A 56 10.39 -0.05 -5.80
C ARG A 56 9.77 0.39 -7.11
N ALA A 57 10.50 1.15 -7.91
CA ALA A 57 10.14 1.37 -9.31
C ALA A 57 10.35 0.07 -10.11
N GLN A 58 9.43 -0.23 -11.03
CA GLN A 58 9.60 -1.27 -12.04
C GLN A 58 10.27 -0.74 -13.31
#